data_AF-A0A8M1KSE4-F1
#
_entry.id   AF-A0A8M1KSE4-F1
#
_cell.length_a   1.000
_cell.length_b   1.000
_cell.length_c   1.000
_cell.angle_alpha   90.00
_cell.angle_beta   90.00
_cell.angle_gamma   90.00
#
_symmetry.space_group_name_H-M   'P 1'
#
loop_
_entity.id
_entity.type
_entity.pdbx_description
1 polymer ?
#
loop_
_entity_poly.entity_id
_entity_poly.type
_entity_poly.pdbx_seq_one_letter_code
_entity_poly.pdbx_strand_id
1 'polypeptide(L)'
;MAVKGGAAPLLWPLPFLWVAVTWLPPAVTGVQSSERRVVAHVPGDIIIGALFSVHHQPPADKVHERQCGAVREQYGIQRVEAMLATLDRINADRRILPDVTLGCEIRDSCWHSAVALEQSIEFIRDSLVAADDPDEWGPNAGPLGGAFGGGAGGGAEGGAEGGAEDGTGMRCTEPGATPMRGKKPIVGLIGPGSSSVAIQVQNLLQLFNIPQIAYSATSMDLSDKSLYKYFMRVVPSDAQQARAMVDIVKRYNWSYVSAIHTEGNYGESGMEAFKEMAHKEGICIAHSDKIWSNAGEKNFDRLLGKLRAHLPKARVVACFCEGMTIRGILLAMKRQGLVGEFLLVGRYSQISNCQ
;
A
#
# COMPACT_ATOMS: atom_id res chain seq x y z
N MET A 1 -62.70 -9.46 70.18
CA MET A 1 -62.30 -9.86 71.54
C MET A 1 -60.78 -9.72 71.59
N ALA A 2 -60.27 -8.66 72.22
CA ALA A 2 -59.78 -8.69 73.62
C ALA A 2 -58.61 -9.68 73.80
N VAL A 3 -57.48 -9.41 74.44
CA VAL A 3 -56.94 -8.27 75.19
C VAL A 3 -55.46 -8.63 75.44
N LYS A 4 -54.59 -7.60 75.42
CA LYS A 4 -53.34 -7.34 76.18
C LYS A 4 -52.43 -8.48 76.69
N GLY A 5 -51.12 -8.14 76.65
CA GLY A 5 -50.13 -8.38 77.70
C GLY A 5 -48.88 -9.08 77.17
N GLY A 6 -47.63 -8.63 77.37
CA GLY A 6 -47.04 -7.61 78.22
C GLY A 6 -45.65 -8.10 78.67
N ALA A 7 -44.69 -7.16 78.81
CA ALA A 7 -43.36 -7.25 79.41
C ALA A 7 -42.13 -7.68 78.55
N ALA A 8 -41.19 -6.73 78.47
CA ALA A 8 -39.82 -6.75 77.93
C ALA A 8 -38.80 -7.08 79.07
N PRO A 9 -37.47 -6.76 79.02
CA PRO A 9 -36.57 -6.33 77.94
C PRO A 9 -35.17 -7.02 77.96
N LEU A 10 -34.30 -6.73 76.97
CA LEU A 10 -32.86 -6.48 77.15
C LEU A 10 -32.22 -5.93 75.84
N LEU A 11 -32.19 -4.59 75.76
CA LEU A 11 -31.11 -3.67 75.35
C LEU A 11 -30.21 -4.00 74.11
N TRP A 12 -30.54 -3.35 72.97
CA TRP A 12 -29.79 -2.39 72.09
C TRP A 12 -28.25 -2.53 71.85
N PRO A 13 -27.59 -2.07 70.73
CA PRO A 13 -28.03 -1.37 69.49
C PRO A 13 -27.69 -2.01 68.11
N LEU A 14 -28.46 -1.54 67.11
CA LEU A 14 -28.20 -1.35 65.66
C LEU A 14 -27.08 -0.29 65.37
N PRO A 15 -26.58 -0.06 64.11
CA PRO A 15 -27.30 -0.27 62.84
C PRO A 15 -26.50 -0.76 61.62
N PHE A 16 -27.18 -1.56 60.80
CA PHE A 16 -27.08 -1.52 59.33
C PHE A 16 -27.41 -0.13 58.83
N LEU A 17 -26.66 0.44 57.85
CA LEU A 17 -27.17 0.91 56.54
C LEU A 17 -26.05 1.53 55.66
N TRP A 18 -26.13 1.31 54.35
CA TRP A 18 -25.43 1.95 53.19
C TRP A 18 -23.98 1.48 52.93
N VAL A 19 -23.54 1.10 51.73
CA VAL A 19 -23.91 1.50 50.36
C VAL A 19 -23.75 0.30 49.41
N ALA A 20 -24.72 0.07 48.54
CA ALA A 20 -24.62 -0.82 47.39
C ALA A 20 -23.58 -0.27 46.39
N VAL A 21 -22.45 -0.96 46.27
CA VAL A 21 -21.50 -0.72 45.16
C VAL A 21 -22.11 -1.31 43.91
N THR A 22 -22.75 -0.45 43.12
CA THR A 22 -23.15 -0.74 41.75
C THR A 22 -21.90 -1.05 40.94
N TRP A 23 -21.84 -2.27 40.40
CA TRP A 23 -20.90 -2.65 39.35
C TRP A 23 -21.23 -1.83 38.10
N LEU A 24 -20.57 -0.68 37.93
CA LEU A 24 -20.42 -0.06 36.61
C LEU A 24 -19.40 -0.91 35.84
N PRO A 25 -19.73 -1.42 34.63
CA PRO A 25 -18.68 -1.96 33.77
C PRO A 25 -17.68 -0.84 33.48
N PRO A 26 -16.37 -1.13 33.43
CA PRO A 26 -15.38 -0.11 33.15
C PRO A 26 -15.72 0.48 31.79
N ALA A 27 -15.88 1.80 31.76
CA ALA A 27 -15.91 2.55 30.51
C ALA A 27 -14.64 2.18 29.75
N VAL A 28 -14.81 1.45 28.65
CA VAL A 28 -13.77 1.26 27.65
C VAL A 28 -13.51 2.65 27.09
N THR A 29 -12.55 3.35 27.67
CA THR A 29 -11.93 4.49 27.01
C THR A 29 -11.22 3.92 25.80
N GLY A 30 -11.90 4.00 24.65
CA GLY A 30 -11.25 3.84 23.36
C GLY A 30 -10.21 4.95 23.23
N VAL A 31 -9.03 4.70 23.76
CA VAL A 31 -7.83 5.42 23.38
C VAL A 31 -7.65 5.07 21.92
N GLN A 32 -8.00 5.98 21.01
CA GLN A 32 -7.51 5.94 19.64
C GLN A 32 -5.99 6.08 19.72
N SER A 33 -5.29 4.96 19.85
CA SER A 33 -3.89 4.91 19.50
C SER A 33 -3.83 5.25 18.01
N SER A 34 -3.36 6.44 17.68
CA SER A 34 -2.79 6.67 16.37
C SER A 34 -1.63 5.68 16.25
N GLU A 35 -1.89 4.51 15.67
CA GLU A 35 -0.88 3.48 15.42
C GLU A 35 0.12 4.08 14.42
N ARG A 36 1.22 4.62 14.96
CA ARG A 36 2.34 5.05 14.15
C ARG A 36 2.91 3.81 13.47
N ARG A 37 2.81 3.74 12.15
CA ARG A 37 3.23 2.58 11.37
C ARG A 37 4.72 2.32 11.54
N VAL A 38 5.07 1.04 11.64
CA VAL A 38 6.46 0.59 11.72
C VAL A 38 7.15 0.84 10.39
N VAL A 39 8.39 1.32 10.45
CA VAL A 39 9.26 1.61 9.31
C VAL A 39 10.50 0.73 9.43
N ALA A 40 10.91 0.09 8.34
CA ALA A 40 12.21 -0.58 8.28
C ALA A 40 13.23 0.41 7.71
N HIS A 41 14.26 0.71 8.48
CA HIS A 41 15.27 1.72 8.15
C HIS A 41 16.67 1.11 8.20
N VAL A 42 17.43 1.33 7.13
CA VAL A 42 18.85 1.00 7.04
C VAL A 42 19.61 2.31 6.82
N PRO A 43 20.58 2.65 7.71
CA PRO A 43 21.34 3.89 7.57
C PRO A 43 22.28 3.82 6.35
N GLY A 44 22.63 4.99 5.82
CA GLY A 44 23.59 5.13 4.73
C GLY A 44 23.90 6.58 4.41
N ASP A 45 24.81 6.80 3.46
CA ASP A 45 25.13 8.11 2.91
C ASP A 45 23.97 8.65 2.09
N ILE A 46 23.34 7.77 1.33
CA ILE A 46 22.19 8.06 0.47
C ILE A 46 21.03 7.15 0.89
N ILE A 47 19.86 7.73 1.19
CA ILE A 47 18.66 6.97 1.57
C ILE A 47 17.71 6.84 0.38
N ILE A 48 17.36 5.60 0.04
CA ILE A 48 16.35 5.28 -0.97
C ILE A 48 15.04 4.91 -0.28
N GLY A 49 13.96 5.62 -0.60
CA GLY A 49 12.63 5.28 -0.09
C GLY A 49 12.03 4.10 -0.85
N ALA A 50 11.24 3.27 -0.18
CA ALA A 50 10.49 2.22 -0.84
C ALA A 50 9.08 2.03 -0.27
N LEU A 51 8.14 1.77 -1.17
CA LEU A 51 6.77 1.38 -0.85
C LEU A 51 6.50 -0.06 -1.31
N PHE A 52 6.47 -0.97 -0.34
CA PHE A 52 6.03 -2.35 -0.55
C PHE A 52 4.65 -2.57 0.05
N SER A 53 3.92 -3.54 -0.48
CA SER A 53 2.58 -3.87 0.04
C SER A 53 2.73 -5.03 1.02
N VAL A 54 3.21 -4.68 2.22
CA VAL A 54 3.49 -5.64 3.29
C VAL A 54 2.20 -6.24 3.79
N HIS A 55 1.13 -5.45 3.87
CA HIS A 55 -0.19 -5.93 4.24
C HIS A 55 -1.20 -5.88 3.07
N HIS A 56 -2.30 -6.61 3.24
CA HIS A 56 -3.48 -6.52 2.37
C HIS A 56 -4.20 -5.18 2.54
N GLN A 57 -4.93 -4.78 1.50
CA GLN A 57 -5.75 -3.56 1.53
C GLN A 57 -6.84 -3.64 2.61
N PRO A 58 -7.21 -2.49 3.23
CA PRO A 58 -8.29 -2.44 4.18
C PRO A 58 -9.61 -3.00 3.60
N PRO A 59 -10.40 -3.75 4.39
CA PRO A 59 -11.76 -4.14 4.04
C PRO A 59 -12.65 -2.94 3.73
N ALA A 60 -13.67 -3.13 2.88
CA ALA A 60 -14.54 -2.04 2.40
C ALA A 60 -15.30 -1.29 3.52
N ASP A 61 -15.57 -1.96 4.63
CA ASP A 61 -16.22 -1.43 5.83
C ASP A 61 -15.28 -0.60 6.73
N LYS A 62 -13.97 -0.86 6.66
CA LYS A 62 -12.95 -0.26 7.55
C LYS A 62 -11.95 0.64 6.82
N VAL A 63 -12.27 1.09 5.62
CA VAL A 63 -11.36 1.93 4.80
C VAL A 63 -10.99 3.23 5.52
N HIS A 64 -11.92 3.82 6.28
CA HIS A 64 -11.72 5.07 7.01
C HIS A 64 -10.75 4.93 8.20
N GLU A 65 -10.69 3.74 8.82
CA GLU A 65 -9.77 3.43 9.92
C GLU A 65 -8.33 3.24 9.42
N ARG A 66 -8.16 3.02 8.11
CA ARG A 66 -6.85 2.77 7.44
C ARG A 66 -6.10 1.57 8.04
N GLN A 67 -6.76 0.70 8.80
CA GLN A 67 -6.18 -0.52 9.32
C GLN A 67 -5.98 -1.51 8.17
N CYS A 68 -4.72 -1.90 7.96
CA CYS A 68 -4.40 -2.83 6.89
C CYS A 68 -4.75 -4.26 7.28
N GLY A 69 -4.92 -5.11 6.28
CA GLY A 69 -5.25 -6.51 6.48
C GLY A 69 -4.05 -7.36 6.90
N ALA A 70 -4.13 -8.66 6.68
CA ALA A 70 -3.05 -9.60 6.99
C ALA A 70 -1.76 -9.33 6.18
N VAL A 71 -0.63 -9.85 6.68
CA VAL A 71 0.68 -9.78 6.01
C VAL A 71 0.67 -10.57 4.70
N ARG A 72 1.38 -10.05 3.70
CA ARG A 72 1.59 -10.65 2.38
C ARG A 72 3.03 -11.15 2.26
N GLU A 73 3.21 -12.46 2.19
CA GLU A 73 4.54 -13.06 2.12
C GLU A 73 5.24 -12.72 0.79
N GLN A 74 4.59 -13.01 -0.35
CA GLN A 74 5.19 -12.86 -1.68
C GLN A 74 5.32 -11.40 -2.15
N TYR A 75 4.29 -10.59 -1.89
CA TYR A 75 4.23 -9.19 -2.36
C TYR A 75 4.77 -8.18 -1.34
N GLY A 76 4.98 -8.63 -0.10
CA GLY A 76 5.41 -7.85 1.03
C GLY A 76 6.80 -8.28 1.49
N ILE A 77 6.86 -9.22 2.43
CA ILE A 77 8.10 -9.60 3.14
C ILE A 77 9.22 -10.01 2.19
N GLN A 78 8.94 -10.83 1.17
CA GLN A 78 9.96 -11.21 0.18
C GLN A 78 10.57 -10.01 -0.55
N ARG A 79 9.79 -8.95 -0.80
CA ARG A 79 10.30 -7.73 -1.47
C ARG A 79 11.09 -6.84 -0.53
N VAL A 80 10.70 -6.78 0.74
CA VAL A 80 11.46 -6.10 1.80
C VAL A 80 12.84 -6.75 1.90
N GLU A 81 12.90 -8.06 2.10
CA GLU A 81 14.15 -8.82 2.20
C GLU A 81 14.97 -8.74 0.91
N ALA A 82 14.32 -8.79 -0.27
CA ALA A 82 15.01 -8.63 -1.53
C ALA A 82 15.67 -7.25 -1.66
N MET A 83 15.03 -6.18 -1.18
CA MET A 83 15.62 -4.85 -1.19
C MET A 83 16.82 -4.78 -0.25
N LEU A 84 16.69 -5.27 0.98
CA LEU A 84 17.77 -5.29 1.97
C LEU A 84 18.99 -6.07 1.45
N ALA A 85 18.78 -7.31 1.00
CA ALA A 85 19.84 -8.14 0.42
C ALA A 85 20.45 -7.55 -0.86
N THR A 86 19.68 -6.75 -1.62
CA THR A 86 20.20 -6.06 -2.80
C THR A 86 21.10 -4.89 -2.42
N LEU A 87 20.74 -4.13 -1.38
CA LEU A 87 21.56 -3.03 -0.88
C LEU A 87 22.88 -3.56 -0.30
N ASP A 88 22.85 -4.66 0.46
CA ASP A 88 24.07 -5.31 0.97
C ASP A 88 25.02 -5.70 -0.17
N ARG A 89 24.47 -6.25 -1.27
CA ARG A 89 25.25 -6.61 -2.46
C ARG A 89 25.83 -5.40 -3.19
N ILE A 90 25.07 -4.31 -3.29
CA ILE A 90 25.55 -3.07 -3.94
C ILE A 90 26.67 -2.46 -3.09
N ASN A 91 26.47 -2.31 -1.79
CA ASN A 91 27.46 -1.73 -0.89
C ASN A 91 28.74 -2.58 -0.79
N ALA A 92 28.66 -3.89 -1.05
CA ALA A 92 29.83 -4.77 -1.13
C ALA A 92 30.57 -4.73 -2.49
N ASP A 93 29.93 -4.25 -3.57
CA ASP A 93 30.53 -4.22 -4.91
C ASP A 93 31.29 -2.91 -5.15
N ARG A 94 32.62 -2.97 -5.11
CA ARG A 94 33.50 -1.81 -5.34
C ARG A 94 33.38 -1.16 -6.73
N ARG A 95 32.68 -1.77 -7.69
CA ARG A 95 32.45 -1.20 -9.03
C ARG A 95 31.26 -0.25 -9.07
N ILE A 96 30.34 -0.36 -8.11
CA ILE A 96 29.09 0.40 -8.08
C ILE A 96 29.17 1.30 -6.84
N LEU A 97 29.30 2.61 -7.06
CA LEU A 97 29.36 3.63 -5.99
C LEU A 97 30.47 3.37 -4.95
N PRO A 98 31.76 3.42 -5.34
CA PRO A 98 32.85 3.31 -4.36
C PRO A 98 32.76 4.44 -3.32
N ASP A 99 33.06 4.11 -2.06
CA ASP A 99 33.07 5.03 -0.91
C ASP A 99 31.73 5.71 -0.58
N VAL A 100 30.61 5.17 -1.09
CA VAL A 100 29.25 5.64 -0.77
C VAL A 100 28.39 4.47 -0.34
N THR A 101 27.78 4.58 0.85
CA THR A 101 26.88 3.55 1.39
C THR A 101 25.44 3.89 1.05
N LEU A 102 24.72 2.98 0.40
CA LEU A 102 23.28 3.09 0.21
C LEU A 102 22.52 2.55 1.43
N GLY A 103 21.67 3.40 1.99
CA GLY A 103 20.65 3.04 2.98
C GLY A 103 19.26 3.07 2.37
N CYS A 104 18.26 2.72 3.17
CA CYS A 104 16.87 2.77 2.74
C CYS A 104 15.87 3.03 3.86
N GLU A 105 14.72 3.56 3.46
CA GLU A 105 13.56 3.66 4.34
C GLU A 105 12.35 2.99 3.66
N ILE A 106 11.91 1.87 4.22
CA ILE A 106 10.85 1.03 3.67
C ILE A 106 9.57 1.23 4.48
N ARG A 107 8.49 1.60 3.78
CA ARG A 107 7.17 1.85 4.36
C ARG A 107 6.10 1.00 3.69
N ASP A 108 5.03 0.74 4.44
CA ASP A 108 3.92 -0.08 3.93
C ASP A 108 2.90 0.76 3.15
N SER A 109 2.62 0.32 1.93
CA SER A 109 1.59 0.90 1.06
C SER A 109 0.21 0.27 1.22
N CYS A 110 0.12 -0.92 1.81
CA CYS A 110 -1.09 -1.73 1.95
C CYS A 110 -1.92 -1.90 0.66
N TRP A 111 -1.33 -1.74 -0.53
CA TRP A 111 -2.06 -1.73 -1.80
C TRP A 111 -3.21 -0.69 -1.85
N HIS A 112 -3.15 0.38 -1.04
CA HIS A 112 -4.25 1.34 -0.90
C HIS A 112 -3.75 2.79 -0.99
N SER A 113 -4.41 3.59 -1.83
CA SER A 113 -3.96 4.95 -2.17
C SER A 113 -3.78 5.86 -0.96
N ALA A 114 -4.74 5.88 -0.04
CA ALA A 114 -4.68 6.76 1.14
C ALA A 114 -3.49 6.42 2.05
N VAL A 115 -3.19 5.12 2.25
CA VAL A 115 -2.10 4.67 3.12
C VAL A 115 -0.75 5.00 2.47
N ALA A 116 -0.60 4.70 1.18
CA ALA A 116 0.62 5.02 0.45
C ALA A 116 0.91 6.52 0.39
N LEU A 117 -0.13 7.35 0.24
CA LEU A 117 0.02 8.81 0.23
C LEU A 117 0.44 9.34 1.61
N GLU A 118 -0.15 8.81 2.68
CA GLU A 118 0.26 9.12 4.06
C GLU A 118 1.73 8.78 4.29
N GLN A 119 2.19 7.61 3.83
CA GLN A 119 3.62 7.25 3.92
C GLN A 119 4.52 8.12 3.03
N SER A 120 4.00 8.59 1.89
CA SER A 120 4.73 9.48 0.99
C SER A 120 4.93 10.88 1.59
N ILE A 121 3.94 11.37 2.34
CA ILE A 121 4.04 12.63 3.09
C ILE A 121 5.13 12.51 4.16
N GLU A 122 5.22 11.37 4.85
CA GLU A 122 6.26 11.15 5.87
C GLU A 122 7.68 11.16 5.27
N PHE A 123 7.89 10.59 4.08
CA PHE A 123 9.17 10.70 3.38
C PHE A 123 9.57 12.16 3.08
N ILE A 124 8.60 12.97 2.65
CA ILE A 124 8.82 14.38 2.32
C ILE A 124 9.05 15.20 3.58
N ARG A 125 8.30 14.92 4.64
CA ARG A 125 8.48 15.56 5.95
C ARG A 125 9.90 15.37 6.46
N ASP A 126 10.38 14.13 6.43
CA ASP A 126 11.75 13.80 6.85
C ASP A 126 12.79 14.51 5.96
N SER A 127 12.48 14.71 4.67
CA SER A 127 13.35 15.44 3.73
C SER A 127 13.39 16.95 3.97
N LEU A 128 12.26 17.56 4.36
CA LEU A 128 12.18 18.98 4.68
C LEU A 128 12.90 19.29 6.00
N VAL A 129 12.70 18.46 7.03
CA VAL A 129 13.39 18.61 8.32
C VAL A 129 14.91 18.51 8.14
N ALA A 130 15.38 17.62 7.27
CA ALA A 130 16.81 17.50 6.96
C ALA A 130 17.39 18.74 6.27
N ALA A 131 16.61 19.46 5.49
CA ALA A 131 17.05 20.67 4.79
C ALA A 131 17.18 21.88 5.73
N ASP A 132 16.45 21.88 6.85
CA ASP A 132 16.40 22.97 7.83
C ASP A 132 17.50 22.85 8.93
N ASP A 133 18.28 21.76 8.97
CA ASP A 133 19.44 21.57 9.88
C ASP A 133 20.77 21.78 9.11
N PRO A 134 21.28 23.03 8.97
CA PRO A 134 22.50 23.35 8.20
C PRO A 134 23.84 22.99 8.90
N ASP A 135 23.83 22.42 10.10
CA ASP A 135 25.05 22.26 10.92
C ASP A 135 25.90 21.00 10.62
N GLU A 136 25.53 20.19 9.62
CA GLU A 136 26.25 18.95 9.25
C GLU A 136 26.90 18.99 7.85
N TRP A 137 27.37 20.16 7.41
CA TRP A 137 28.30 20.25 6.29
C TRP A 137 29.59 20.99 6.70
N GLY A 138 30.65 20.22 6.98
CA GLY A 138 31.98 20.74 7.30
C GLY A 138 32.57 21.62 6.17
N PRO A 139 33.60 22.42 6.45
CA PRO A 139 33.95 23.63 5.68
C PRO A 139 34.73 23.35 4.36
N ASN A 140 34.30 22.40 3.52
CA ASN A 140 34.95 22.10 2.23
C ASN A 140 33.98 21.70 1.10
N ALA A 141 32.81 22.35 0.96
CA ALA A 141 32.14 22.43 -0.36
C ALA A 141 32.39 23.78 -1.00
N GLY A 142 33.01 23.75 -2.18
CA GLY A 142 32.99 24.88 -3.11
C GLY A 142 31.56 25.20 -3.59
N PRO A 143 31.34 26.38 -4.16
CA PRO A 143 30.03 26.99 -4.25
C PRO A 143 29.25 26.43 -5.45
N LEU A 144 28.13 25.77 -5.18
CA LEU A 144 27.01 25.68 -6.13
C LEU A 144 25.72 25.85 -5.34
N GLY A 145 25.11 27.04 -5.45
CA GLY A 145 23.73 27.28 -5.01
C GLY A 145 23.56 28.36 -3.93
N GLY A 146 23.97 29.60 -4.22
CA GLY A 146 23.53 30.76 -3.45
C GLY A 146 22.12 31.20 -3.88
N ALA A 147 21.15 31.13 -2.96
CA ALA A 147 20.00 32.02 -2.88
C ALA A 147 19.31 31.80 -1.52
N PHE A 148 18.79 32.88 -0.94
CA PHE A 148 18.13 33.00 0.38
C PHE A 148 19.06 33.23 1.57
N GLY A 149 19.48 34.49 1.71
CA GLY A 149 19.92 35.05 2.99
C GLY A 149 18.73 35.64 3.76
N GLY A 150 18.78 35.53 5.10
CA GLY A 150 17.79 36.15 5.98
C GLY A 150 17.91 35.81 7.47
N GLY A 151 19.00 36.25 8.12
CA GLY A 151 18.99 36.89 9.45
C GLY A 151 18.60 36.13 10.74
N ALA A 152 19.55 36.19 11.69
CA ALA A 152 19.41 36.40 13.15
C ALA A 152 19.32 35.19 14.12
N GLY A 153 20.46 34.90 14.77
CA GLY A 153 20.67 35.20 16.20
C GLY A 153 20.35 34.12 17.25
N GLY A 154 21.35 33.80 18.09
CA GLY A 154 21.15 33.35 19.48
C GLY A 154 21.83 32.02 19.83
N GLY A 155 22.93 32.08 20.58
CA GLY A 155 23.66 30.91 21.08
C GLY A 155 23.05 30.25 22.32
N ALA A 156 23.46 29.01 22.57
CA ALA A 156 23.51 28.40 23.89
C ALA A 156 24.50 27.23 23.88
N GLU A 157 25.45 27.27 24.82
CA GLU A 157 26.43 26.23 25.13
C GLU A 157 25.77 25.03 25.84
N GLY A 158 26.32 23.84 25.66
CA GLY A 158 25.98 22.65 26.44
C GLY A 158 26.76 21.43 25.99
N GLY A 159 27.87 21.14 26.68
CA GLY A 159 28.69 19.94 26.45
C GLY A 159 28.12 18.68 27.11
N ALA A 160 28.42 17.52 26.53
CA ALA A 160 28.56 16.24 27.23
C ALA A 160 29.37 15.26 26.37
N GLU A 161 30.20 14.49 27.07
CA GLU A 161 31.34 13.71 26.59
C GLU A 161 30.98 12.37 25.94
N GLY A 162 31.99 11.78 25.32
CA GLY A 162 31.96 10.58 24.50
C GLY A 162 31.68 9.25 25.22
N GLY A 163 31.34 8.26 24.40
CA GLY A 163 31.26 6.85 24.76
C GLY A 163 31.01 6.03 23.49
N ALA A 164 32.09 5.49 22.92
CA ALA A 164 32.06 4.62 21.75
C ALA A 164 31.88 3.16 22.19
N GLU A 165 30.89 2.45 21.64
CA GLU A 165 30.91 0.98 21.55
C GLU A 165 30.23 0.48 20.27
N ASP A 166 30.90 -0.52 19.70
CA ASP A 166 30.70 -1.25 18.46
C ASP A 166 29.52 -2.25 18.55
N GLY A 167 28.80 -2.47 17.44
CA GLY A 167 27.70 -3.44 17.40
C GLY A 167 26.69 -3.21 16.28
N THR A 168 26.94 -3.78 15.10
CA THR A 168 25.97 -3.90 14.00
C THR A 168 24.80 -4.80 14.40
N GLY A 169 23.67 -4.20 14.80
CA GLY A 169 22.43 -4.89 15.12
C GLY A 169 21.21 -4.13 14.62
N MET A 170 20.38 -4.80 13.81
CA MET A 170 19.07 -4.35 13.32
C MET A 170 18.17 -3.94 14.48
N ARG A 171 17.63 -2.71 14.49
CA ARG A 171 16.64 -2.26 15.48
C ARG A 171 15.31 -1.93 14.82
N CYS A 172 14.26 -2.64 15.20
CA CYS A 172 12.88 -2.16 15.05
C CYS A 172 12.61 -1.17 16.18
N THR A 173 12.29 0.09 15.88
CA THR A 173 12.03 1.12 16.91
C THR A 173 10.57 1.13 17.37
N GLU A 174 10.37 1.02 18.69
CA GLU A 174 9.11 1.20 19.43
C GLU A 174 8.67 2.69 19.47
N PRO A 175 7.38 3.00 19.73
CA PRO A 175 6.80 4.33 19.59
C PRO A 175 7.11 5.23 20.82
N GLY A 176 8.33 5.77 20.86
CA GLY A 176 8.72 6.89 21.73
C GLY A 176 9.28 8.02 20.87
N ALA A 177 8.47 9.01 20.54
CA ALA A 177 8.84 10.10 19.65
C ALA A 177 9.78 11.10 20.32
N THR A 178 11.09 10.95 20.12
CA THR A 178 11.92 12.12 19.83
C THR A 178 11.73 12.47 18.35
N PRO A 179 11.71 13.76 17.96
CA PRO A 179 11.94 14.11 16.56
C PRO A 179 13.30 13.53 16.20
N MET A 180 13.35 12.67 15.17
CA MET A 180 14.60 12.09 14.72
C MET A 180 15.42 13.20 14.05
N ARG A 181 16.15 13.95 14.88
CA ARG A 181 17.26 14.82 14.46
C ARG A 181 18.23 13.97 13.64
N GLY A 182 18.57 14.39 12.42
CA GLY A 182 19.56 13.71 11.57
C GLY A 182 19.04 12.64 10.60
N LYS A 183 17.75 12.61 10.25
CA LYS A 183 17.29 11.79 9.12
C LYS A 183 17.67 12.45 7.79
N LYS A 184 18.33 11.72 6.90
CA LYS A 184 18.68 12.21 5.55
C LYS A 184 17.47 12.19 4.61
N PRO A 185 17.37 13.13 3.66
CA PRO A 185 16.28 13.15 2.69
C PRO A 185 16.33 11.92 1.77
N ILE A 186 15.17 11.48 1.29
CA ILE A 186 15.12 10.40 0.30
C ILE A 186 15.51 10.94 -1.08
N VAL A 187 16.38 10.22 -1.79
CA VAL A 187 16.80 10.62 -3.15
C VAL A 187 15.90 10.11 -4.26
N GLY A 188 15.07 9.10 -3.96
CA GLY A 188 14.21 8.44 -4.91
C GLY A 188 13.30 7.44 -4.22
N LEU A 189 12.23 7.02 -4.91
CA LEU A 189 11.26 6.06 -4.40
C LEU A 189 11.16 4.82 -5.30
N ILE A 190 11.23 3.63 -4.70
CA ILE A 190 10.92 2.37 -5.36
C ILE A 190 9.47 1.94 -5.06
N GLY A 191 8.71 1.58 -6.09
CA GLY A 191 7.29 1.18 -5.97
C GLY A 191 6.32 2.36 -6.09
N PRO A 192 5.06 2.22 -5.65
CA PRO A 192 4.41 1.01 -5.12
C PRO A 192 4.01 0.03 -6.23
N GLY A 193 3.33 -1.05 -5.84
CA GLY A 193 2.98 -2.14 -6.76
C GLY A 193 1.76 -1.88 -7.67
N SER A 194 0.74 -1.19 -7.18
CA SER A 194 -0.48 -0.90 -7.96
C SER A 194 -0.31 0.36 -8.81
N SER A 195 -0.80 0.33 -10.06
CA SER A 195 -0.72 1.50 -10.95
C SER A 195 -1.55 2.69 -10.44
N SER A 196 -2.75 2.45 -9.89
CA SER A 196 -3.60 3.53 -9.36
C SER A 196 -2.94 4.19 -8.14
N VAL A 197 -2.36 3.41 -7.25
CA VAL A 197 -1.61 3.90 -6.09
C VAL A 197 -0.34 4.63 -6.54
N ALA A 198 0.39 4.11 -7.53
CA ALA A 198 1.59 4.73 -8.05
C ALA A 198 1.33 6.11 -8.67
N ILE A 199 0.20 6.28 -9.38
CA ILE A 199 -0.22 7.60 -9.89
C ILE A 199 -0.38 8.61 -8.75
N GLN A 200 -1.04 8.21 -7.65
CA GLN A 200 -1.27 9.12 -6.51
C GLN A 200 0.03 9.50 -5.81
N VAL A 201 0.93 8.53 -5.63
CA VAL A 201 2.27 8.79 -5.05
C VAL A 201 3.08 9.70 -5.97
N GLN A 202 3.09 9.45 -7.27
CA GLN A 202 3.84 10.25 -8.25
C GLN A 202 3.37 11.70 -8.31
N ASN A 203 2.06 11.96 -8.21
CA ASN A 203 1.50 13.32 -8.18
C ASN A 203 2.07 14.16 -7.04
N LEU A 204 2.41 13.53 -5.92
CA LEU A 204 3.04 14.19 -4.78
C LEU A 204 4.55 14.30 -4.97
N LEU A 205 5.24 13.20 -5.29
CA LEU A 205 6.70 13.16 -5.41
C LEU A 205 7.27 14.13 -6.45
N GLN A 206 6.55 14.33 -7.56
CA GLN A 206 7.00 15.22 -8.63
C GLN A 206 7.05 16.69 -8.22
N LEU A 207 6.30 17.10 -7.19
CA LEU A 207 6.36 18.46 -6.65
C LEU A 207 7.70 18.73 -5.94
N PHE A 208 8.35 17.67 -5.46
CA PHE A 208 9.63 17.70 -4.77
C PHE A 208 10.78 17.18 -5.63
N ASN A 209 10.54 16.98 -6.93
CA ASN A 209 11.52 16.44 -7.89
C ASN A 209 12.10 15.06 -7.49
N ILE A 210 11.34 14.24 -6.77
CA ILE A 210 11.79 12.91 -6.35
C ILE A 210 11.46 11.90 -7.47
N PRO A 211 12.48 11.24 -8.08
CA PRO A 211 12.26 10.19 -9.07
C PRO A 211 11.64 8.94 -8.45
N GLN A 212 10.63 8.39 -9.13
CA GLN A 212 9.96 7.15 -8.73
C GLN A 212 10.24 6.05 -9.76
N ILE A 213 10.68 4.87 -9.31
CA ILE A 213 10.85 3.68 -10.15
C ILE A 213 9.90 2.58 -9.69
N ALA A 214 8.86 2.31 -10.49
CA ALA A 214 7.91 1.26 -10.19
C ALA A 214 8.33 -0.10 -10.78
N TYR A 215 8.06 -1.16 -10.01
CA TYR A 215 8.36 -2.54 -10.40
C TYR A 215 7.14 -3.32 -10.92
N SER A 216 5.91 -2.84 -10.72
CA SER A 216 4.69 -3.52 -11.24
C SER A 216 3.56 -2.59 -11.71
N ALA A 217 3.76 -1.27 -11.67
CA ALA A 217 2.79 -0.30 -12.19
C ALA A 217 2.86 -0.27 -13.73
N THR A 218 1.89 -0.90 -14.36
CA THR A 218 1.90 -1.27 -15.80
C THR A 218 0.88 -0.48 -16.64
N SER A 219 0.03 0.33 -16.01
CA SER A 219 -0.98 1.15 -16.70
C SER A 219 -0.33 2.03 -17.79
N MET A 220 -1.01 2.21 -18.91
CA MET A 220 -0.53 3.05 -20.01
C MET A 220 -0.48 4.52 -19.62
N ASP A 221 -1.35 4.96 -18.72
CA ASP A 221 -1.48 6.35 -18.25
C ASP A 221 -0.14 6.89 -17.71
N LEU A 222 0.63 6.04 -17.04
CA LEU A 222 1.96 6.36 -16.47
C LEU A 222 3.07 6.56 -17.52
N SER A 223 2.77 6.32 -18.80
CA SER A 223 3.72 6.53 -19.90
C SER A 223 3.78 7.99 -20.34
N ASP A 224 2.77 8.79 -20.01
CA ASP A 224 2.74 10.21 -20.35
C ASP A 224 3.73 11.01 -19.48
N LYS A 225 4.85 11.43 -20.08
CA LYS A 225 5.89 12.22 -19.40
C LYS A 225 5.58 13.70 -19.28
N SER A 226 4.54 14.19 -19.96
CA SER A 226 4.03 15.54 -19.73
C SER A 226 3.31 15.64 -18.38
N LEU A 227 2.62 14.55 -17.99
CA LEU A 227 1.91 14.44 -16.71
C LEU A 227 2.80 13.86 -15.60
N TYR A 228 3.60 12.83 -15.90
CA TYR A 228 4.40 12.07 -14.93
C TYR A 228 5.89 12.12 -15.26
N LYS A 229 6.47 13.33 -15.15
CA LYS A 229 7.87 13.62 -15.56
C LYS A 229 8.91 12.74 -14.86
N TYR A 230 8.76 12.54 -13.55
CA TYR A 230 9.72 11.82 -12.70
C TYR A 230 9.42 10.32 -12.52
N PHE A 231 8.41 9.80 -13.22
CA PHE A 231 8.04 8.40 -13.13
C PHE A 231 8.82 7.54 -14.11
N MET A 232 9.35 6.42 -13.64
CA MET A 232 10.01 5.39 -14.44
C MET A 232 9.51 4.02 -14.00
N ARG A 233 9.69 3.01 -14.86
CA ARG A 233 9.37 1.62 -14.53
C ARG A 233 10.27 0.66 -15.29
N VAL A 234 10.52 -0.49 -14.68
CA VAL A 234 11.32 -1.58 -15.27
C VAL A 234 10.47 -2.64 -15.98
N VAL A 235 9.16 -2.43 -16.06
CA VAL A 235 8.18 -3.34 -16.67
C VAL A 235 7.51 -2.72 -17.90
N PRO A 236 7.09 -3.53 -18.89
CA PRO A 236 6.40 -3.03 -20.07
C PRO A 236 5.01 -2.46 -19.74
N SER A 237 4.47 -1.68 -20.67
CA SER A 237 3.11 -1.14 -20.56
C SER A 237 2.05 -2.18 -20.88
N ASP A 238 0.87 -2.02 -20.28
CA ASP A 238 -0.34 -2.80 -20.59
C ASP A 238 -0.77 -2.74 -22.06
N ALA A 239 -0.33 -1.72 -22.83
CA ALA A 239 -0.53 -1.67 -24.28
C ALA A 239 -0.02 -2.94 -25.00
N GLN A 240 1.17 -3.42 -24.62
CA GLN A 240 1.75 -4.62 -25.21
C GLN A 240 0.98 -5.87 -24.79
N GLN A 241 0.45 -5.86 -23.58
CA GLN A 241 -0.35 -6.95 -23.05
C GLN A 241 -1.73 -7.04 -23.70
N ALA A 242 -2.41 -5.91 -23.88
CA ALA A 242 -3.68 -5.85 -24.58
C ALA A 242 -3.53 -6.36 -26.02
N ARG A 243 -2.44 -5.96 -26.70
CA ARG A 243 -2.10 -6.49 -28.02
C ARG A 243 -1.93 -8.01 -28.00
N ALA A 244 -1.14 -8.55 -27.08
CA ALA A 244 -0.95 -10.00 -26.96
C ALA A 244 -2.27 -10.75 -26.69
N MET A 245 -3.17 -10.19 -25.87
CA MET A 245 -4.48 -10.78 -25.64
C MET A 245 -5.35 -10.78 -26.90
N VAL A 246 -5.35 -9.70 -27.68
CA VAL A 246 -6.04 -9.65 -28.97
C VAL A 246 -5.47 -10.68 -29.94
N ASP A 247 -4.14 -10.81 -30.02
CA ASP A 247 -3.47 -11.79 -30.87
C ASP A 247 -3.83 -13.23 -30.50
N ILE A 248 -3.96 -13.54 -29.20
CA ILE A 248 -4.45 -14.84 -28.72
C ILE A 248 -5.89 -15.07 -29.18
N VAL A 249 -6.79 -14.10 -28.95
CA VAL A 249 -8.20 -14.21 -29.34
C VAL A 249 -8.35 -14.42 -30.85
N LYS A 250 -7.55 -13.69 -31.63
CA LYS A 250 -7.47 -13.82 -33.09
C LYS A 250 -6.92 -15.19 -33.53
N ARG A 251 -5.85 -15.68 -32.90
CA ARG A 251 -5.25 -16.99 -33.22
C ARG A 251 -6.24 -18.14 -33.06
N TYR A 252 -7.12 -18.08 -32.06
CA TYR A 252 -8.15 -19.08 -31.80
C TYR A 252 -9.47 -18.82 -32.51
N ASN A 253 -9.55 -17.82 -33.41
CA ASN A 253 -10.75 -17.44 -34.17
C ASN A 253 -11.96 -17.14 -33.28
N TRP A 254 -11.75 -16.55 -32.10
CA TRP A 254 -12.85 -16.12 -31.23
C TRP A 254 -13.34 -14.74 -31.65
N SER A 255 -14.55 -14.68 -32.22
CA SER A 255 -15.15 -13.42 -32.71
C SER A 255 -16.10 -12.76 -31.72
N TYR A 256 -16.52 -13.45 -30.66
CA TYR A 256 -17.50 -12.94 -29.69
C TYR A 256 -17.07 -13.30 -28.27
N VAL A 257 -16.56 -12.31 -27.54
CA VAL A 257 -15.96 -12.48 -26.19
C VAL A 257 -16.61 -11.56 -25.16
N SER A 258 -16.62 -11.97 -23.90
CA SER A 258 -16.96 -11.07 -22.79
C SER A 258 -15.70 -10.39 -22.26
N ALA A 259 -15.84 -9.21 -21.65
CA ALA A 259 -14.74 -8.44 -21.10
C ALA A 259 -15.02 -8.07 -19.64
N ILE A 260 -14.06 -8.33 -18.76
CA ILE A 260 -14.12 -7.89 -17.36
C ILE A 260 -12.80 -7.26 -16.94
N HIS A 261 -12.87 -6.25 -16.10
CA HIS A 261 -11.68 -5.63 -15.54
C HIS A 261 -11.87 -5.22 -14.09
N THR A 262 -10.76 -5.13 -13.37
CA THR A 262 -10.78 -4.54 -12.02
C THR A 262 -10.99 -3.03 -12.16
N GLU A 263 -11.77 -2.45 -11.25
CA GLU A 263 -11.95 -1.00 -11.22
C GLU A 263 -10.63 -0.28 -10.87
N GLY A 264 -10.36 0.83 -11.55
CA GLY A 264 -9.17 1.67 -11.38
C GLY A 264 -8.33 1.79 -12.64
N ASN A 265 -7.39 2.75 -12.66
CA ASN A 265 -6.56 3.11 -13.82
C ASN A 265 -5.83 1.94 -14.48
N TYR A 266 -5.51 0.89 -13.71
CA TYR A 266 -4.88 -0.29 -14.25
C TYR A 266 -5.86 -1.09 -15.14
N GLY A 267 -6.99 -1.54 -14.58
CA GLY A 267 -7.94 -2.37 -15.32
C GLY A 267 -8.69 -1.60 -16.40
N GLU A 268 -9.00 -0.32 -16.18
CA GLU A 268 -9.68 0.55 -17.15
C GLU A 268 -8.80 0.83 -18.38
N SER A 269 -7.58 1.33 -18.18
CA SER A 269 -6.66 1.66 -19.27
C SER A 269 -6.30 0.43 -20.10
N GLY A 270 -6.03 -0.70 -19.45
CA GLY A 270 -5.73 -1.96 -20.14
C GLY A 270 -6.92 -2.53 -20.91
N MET A 271 -8.13 -2.47 -20.34
CA MET A 271 -9.33 -2.96 -21.00
C MET A 271 -9.76 -2.06 -22.16
N GLU A 272 -9.61 -0.74 -22.03
CA GLU A 272 -9.92 0.19 -23.12
C GLU A 272 -9.00 -0.05 -24.32
N ALA A 273 -7.69 -0.22 -24.07
CA ALA A 273 -6.74 -0.58 -25.12
C ALA A 273 -7.09 -1.94 -25.77
N PHE A 274 -7.53 -2.93 -24.97
CA PHE A 274 -7.99 -4.22 -25.51
C PHE A 274 -9.22 -4.05 -26.38
N LYS A 275 -10.24 -3.29 -25.95
CA LYS A 275 -11.46 -3.04 -26.73
C LYS A 275 -11.13 -2.37 -28.06
N GLU A 276 -10.32 -1.32 -28.04
CA GLU A 276 -9.93 -0.60 -29.25
C GLU A 276 -9.21 -1.51 -30.25
N MET A 277 -8.24 -2.31 -29.78
CA MET A 277 -7.51 -3.24 -30.62
C MET A 277 -8.38 -4.41 -31.10
N ALA A 278 -9.27 -4.92 -30.26
CA ALA A 278 -10.22 -5.98 -30.61
C ALA A 278 -11.19 -5.52 -31.72
N HIS A 279 -11.73 -4.30 -31.63
CA HIS A 279 -12.59 -3.73 -32.65
C HIS A 279 -11.89 -3.57 -34.01
N LYS A 280 -10.61 -3.17 -34.01
CA LYS A 280 -9.80 -3.08 -35.24
C LYS A 280 -9.60 -4.44 -35.92
N GLU A 281 -9.57 -5.51 -35.14
CA GLU A 281 -9.41 -6.89 -35.61
C GLU A 281 -10.75 -7.61 -35.86
N GLY A 282 -11.88 -6.89 -35.79
CA GLY A 282 -13.21 -7.46 -36.06
C GLY A 282 -13.75 -8.38 -34.95
N ILE A 283 -13.25 -8.25 -33.73
CA ILE A 283 -13.69 -9.02 -32.56
C ILE A 283 -14.78 -8.22 -31.83
N CYS A 284 -15.93 -8.85 -31.60
CA CYS A 284 -17.07 -8.26 -30.91
C CYS A 284 -17.03 -8.54 -29.40
N ILE A 285 -17.38 -7.53 -28.61
CA ILE A 285 -17.43 -7.63 -27.16
C ILE A 285 -18.90 -7.71 -26.72
N ALA A 286 -19.28 -8.86 -26.18
CA ALA A 286 -20.66 -9.20 -25.80
C ALA A 286 -21.16 -8.34 -24.63
N HIS A 287 -20.30 -8.21 -23.63
CA HIS A 287 -20.56 -7.47 -22.40
C HIS A 287 -19.23 -7.00 -21.83
N SER A 288 -19.22 -5.80 -21.27
CA SER A 288 -18.10 -5.27 -20.52
C SER A 288 -18.58 -4.90 -19.13
N ASP A 289 -17.94 -5.44 -18.10
CA ASP A 289 -18.26 -5.08 -16.72
C ASP A 289 -17.00 -4.79 -15.90
N LYS A 290 -17.20 -4.10 -14.79
CA LYS A 290 -16.13 -3.72 -13.86
C LYS A 290 -16.49 -4.09 -12.44
N ILE A 291 -15.46 -4.42 -11.65
CA ILE A 291 -15.63 -4.82 -10.26
C ILE A 291 -14.42 -4.42 -9.41
N TRP A 292 -14.69 -3.96 -8.20
CA TRP A 292 -13.66 -3.68 -7.20
C TRP A 292 -13.03 -4.97 -6.67
N SER A 293 -11.73 -4.93 -6.37
CA SER A 293 -11.00 -6.10 -5.83
C SER A 293 -11.42 -6.48 -4.41
N ASN A 294 -11.97 -5.54 -3.63
CA ASN A 294 -12.55 -5.75 -2.29
C ASN A 294 -14.08 -5.91 -2.30
N ALA A 295 -14.70 -6.10 -3.47
CA ALA A 295 -16.16 -6.27 -3.54
C ALA A 295 -16.62 -7.51 -2.77
N GLY A 296 -17.79 -7.42 -2.12
CA GLY A 296 -18.40 -8.56 -1.43
C GLY A 296 -18.88 -9.67 -2.38
N GLU A 297 -19.10 -10.86 -1.83
CA GLU A 297 -19.44 -12.08 -2.61
C GLU A 297 -20.67 -11.90 -3.53
N LYS A 298 -21.73 -11.23 -3.03
CA LYS A 298 -22.95 -10.95 -3.80
C LYS A 298 -22.68 -10.15 -5.09
N ASN A 299 -21.66 -9.29 -5.10
CA ASN A 299 -21.30 -8.52 -6.29
C ASN A 299 -20.64 -9.40 -7.35
N PHE A 300 -19.76 -10.33 -6.95
CA PHE A 300 -19.20 -11.34 -7.85
C PHE A 300 -20.28 -12.28 -8.38
N ASP A 301 -21.24 -12.65 -7.53
CA ASP A 301 -22.35 -13.50 -7.92
C ASP A 301 -23.24 -12.82 -8.97
N ARG A 302 -23.51 -11.52 -8.81
CA ARG A 302 -24.24 -10.70 -9.78
C ARG A 302 -23.47 -10.53 -11.09
N LEU A 303 -22.16 -10.35 -11.03
CA LEU A 303 -21.28 -10.29 -12.20
C LEU A 303 -21.39 -11.57 -13.03
N LEU A 304 -21.29 -12.74 -12.39
CA LEU A 304 -21.47 -14.03 -13.08
C LEU A 304 -22.87 -14.21 -13.65
N GLY A 305 -23.91 -13.73 -12.96
CA GLY A 305 -25.27 -13.73 -13.49
C GLY A 305 -25.39 -12.98 -14.81
N LYS A 306 -24.73 -11.83 -14.94
CA LYS A 306 -24.68 -11.06 -16.20
C LYS A 306 -23.88 -11.80 -17.29
N LEU A 307 -22.72 -12.37 -16.96
CA LEU A 307 -21.92 -13.14 -17.93
C LEU A 307 -22.68 -14.37 -18.44
N ARG A 308 -23.44 -15.03 -17.57
CA ARG A 308 -24.27 -16.19 -17.92
C ARG A 308 -25.35 -15.85 -18.93
N ALA A 309 -25.86 -14.62 -18.96
CA ALA A 309 -26.87 -14.19 -19.94
C ALA A 309 -26.36 -14.25 -21.40
N HIS A 310 -25.04 -14.29 -21.60
CA HIS A 310 -24.42 -14.36 -22.93
C HIS A 310 -23.95 -15.77 -23.31
N LEU A 311 -24.14 -16.78 -22.44
CA LEU A 311 -23.88 -18.18 -22.79
C LEU A 311 -25.00 -18.73 -23.70
N PRO A 312 -24.67 -19.64 -24.64
CA PRO A 312 -23.33 -20.18 -24.93
C PRO A 312 -22.53 -19.35 -25.95
N LYS A 313 -23.04 -18.19 -26.40
CA LYS A 313 -22.43 -17.40 -27.48
C LYS A 313 -21.06 -16.82 -27.10
N ALA A 314 -20.92 -16.33 -25.87
CA ALA A 314 -19.67 -15.76 -25.35
C ALA A 314 -19.10 -16.61 -24.21
N ARG A 315 -18.36 -17.67 -24.53
CA ARG A 315 -17.70 -18.52 -23.52
C ARG A 315 -16.36 -17.97 -23.02
N VAL A 316 -15.68 -17.21 -23.87
CA VAL A 316 -14.37 -16.64 -23.56
C VAL A 316 -14.58 -15.31 -22.85
N VAL A 317 -13.88 -15.12 -21.73
CA VAL A 317 -13.91 -13.88 -20.95
C VAL A 317 -12.49 -13.33 -20.87
N ALA A 318 -12.27 -12.19 -21.52
CA ALA A 318 -11.04 -11.42 -21.43
C ALA A 318 -11.01 -10.65 -20.10
N CYS A 319 -9.98 -10.88 -19.29
CA CYS A 319 -9.89 -10.42 -17.90
C CYS A 319 -8.67 -9.53 -17.68
N PHE A 320 -8.86 -8.21 -17.64
CA PHE A 320 -7.86 -7.24 -17.14
C PHE A 320 -8.07 -7.00 -15.65
N CYS A 321 -7.81 -8.05 -14.87
CA CYS A 321 -8.10 -8.06 -13.43
C CYS A 321 -6.84 -8.21 -12.58
N GLU A 322 -6.89 -7.69 -11.36
CA GLU A 322 -5.94 -7.98 -10.30
C GLU A 322 -6.19 -9.39 -9.71
N GLY A 323 -5.20 -9.93 -9.00
CA GLY A 323 -5.25 -11.30 -8.46
C GLY A 323 -6.44 -11.56 -7.54
N MET A 324 -6.80 -10.62 -6.67
CA MET A 324 -7.95 -10.77 -5.75
C MET A 324 -9.30 -10.79 -6.48
N THR A 325 -9.43 -10.01 -7.55
CA THR A 325 -10.64 -10.02 -8.39
C THR A 325 -10.84 -11.38 -9.05
N ILE A 326 -9.77 -11.97 -9.59
CA ILE A 326 -9.83 -13.30 -10.21
C ILE A 326 -10.17 -14.37 -9.18
N ARG A 327 -9.56 -14.32 -8.00
CA ARG A 327 -9.91 -15.22 -6.88
C ARG A 327 -11.40 -15.10 -6.53
N GLY A 328 -11.93 -13.89 -6.45
CA GLY A 328 -13.36 -13.64 -6.19
C GLY A 328 -14.28 -14.24 -7.26
N ILE A 329 -13.90 -14.10 -8.54
CA ILE A 329 -14.62 -14.70 -9.68
C ILE A 329 -14.60 -16.23 -9.61
N LEU A 330 -13.43 -16.84 -9.39
CA LEU A 330 -13.30 -18.30 -9.30
C LEU A 330 -14.11 -18.87 -8.12
N LEU A 331 -14.10 -18.20 -6.97
CA LEU A 331 -14.92 -18.58 -5.81
C LEU A 331 -16.42 -18.48 -6.14
N ALA A 332 -16.85 -17.42 -6.83
CA ALA A 332 -18.23 -17.27 -7.26
C ALA A 332 -18.64 -18.34 -8.29
N MET A 333 -17.74 -18.72 -9.21
CA MET A 333 -17.98 -19.81 -10.17
C MET A 333 -18.18 -21.14 -9.44
N LYS A 334 -17.38 -21.41 -8.40
CA LYS A 334 -17.55 -22.59 -7.54
C LYS A 334 -18.89 -22.57 -6.80
N ARG A 335 -19.27 -21.43 -6.19
CA ARG A 335 -20.54 -21.29 -5.46
C ARG A 335 -21.76 -21.49 -6.36
N GLN A 336 -21.72 -21.02 -7.60
CA GLN A 336 -22.84 -21.12 -8.55
C GLN A 336 -22.81 -22.36 -9.44
N GLY A 337 -21.82 -23.25 -9.27
CA GLY A 337 -21.70 -24.45 -10.10
C GLY A 337 -21.39 -24.18 -11.57
N LEU A 338 -20.65 -23.10 -11.87
CA LEU A 338 -20.28 -22.68 -13.23
C LEU A 338 -18.84 -23.06 -13.61
N VAL A 339 -18.29 -24.09 -12.96
CA VAL A 339 -16.93 -24.57 -13.21
C VAL A 339 -16.87 -25.23 -14.59
N GLY A 340 -15.98 -24.76 -15.47
CA GLY A 340 -15.82 -25.27 -16.84
C GLY A 340 -16.73 -24.62 -17.89
N GLU A 341 -17.65 -23.76 -17.48
CA GLU A 341 -18.57 -23.06 -18.40
C GLU A 341 -17.87 -21.94 -19.18
N PHE A 342 -17.01 -21.18 -18.50
CA PHE A 342 -16.25 -20.06 -19.05
C PHE A 342 -14.76 -20.38 -19.21
N LEU A 343 -14.16 -19.82 -20.25
CA LEU A 343 -12.70 -19.78 -20.43
C LEU A 343 -12.20 -18.37 -20.10
N LEU A 344 -11.49 -18.23 -18.97
CA LEU A 344 -10.90 -16.96 -18.56
C LEU A 344 -9.54 -16.77 -19.24
N VAL A 345 -9.39 -15.69 -20.00
CA VAL A 345 -8.13 -15.28 -20.62
C VAL A 345 -7.69 -13.99 -19.93
N GLY A 346 -6.61 -14.00 -19.17
CA GLY A 346 -6.16 -12.79 -18.50
C GLY A 346 -4.66 -12.74 -18.23
N ARG A 347 -4.31 -11.86 -17.31
CA ARG A 347 -2.93 -11.44 -17.01
C ARG A 347 -2.10 -12.47 -16.25
N TYR A 348 -0.78 -12.32 -16.36
CA TYR A 348 0.26 -13.08 -15.63
C TYR A 348 0.07 -13.10 -14.10
N SER A 349 -0.56 -12.08 -13.50
CA SER A 349 -0.87 -12.07 -12.06
C SER A 349 -1.82 -13.18 -11.60
N GLN A 350 -2.37 -13.95 -12.53
CA GLN A 350 -3.26 -15.10 -12.28
C GLN A 350 -2.51 -16.40 -11.93
N ILE A 351 -1.21 -16.51 -12.26
CA ILE A 351 -0.47 -17.78 -12.17
C ILE A 351 -0.02 -18.08 -10.73
N SER A 352 0.14 -17.07 -9.86
CA SER A 352 0.72 -17.26 -8.51
C SER A 352 -0.28 -17.68 -7.42
N ASN A 353 -1.60 -17.63 -7.65
CA ASN A 353 -2.63 -17.86 -6.63
C ASN A 353 -3.51 -19.10 -6.90
N CYS A 354 -3.05 -20.00 -7.78
CA CYS A 354 -3.80 -21.20 -8.16
C CYS A 354 -3.31 -22.47 -7.44
N GLN A 355 -2.57 -22.32 -6.33
CA GLN A 355 -2.19 -23.41 -5.43
C GLN A 355 -3.17 -23.54 -4.27
#